data_AF-A0A955V4G2-F1
#
_entry.id   AF-A0A955V4G2-F1
#
_cell.length_a   1.000
_cell.length_b   1.000
_cell.length_c   1.000
_cell.angle_alpha   90.00
_cell.angle_beta   90.00
_cell.angle_gamma   90.00
#
_symmetry.space_group_name_H-M   'P 1'
#
loop_
_entity.id
_entity.type
_entity.pdbx_description
1 polymer ?
#
loop_
_entity_poly.entity_id
_entity_poly.type
_entity_poly.pdbx_seq_one_letter_code
_entity_poly.pdbx_strand_id
1 'polypeptide(L)'
;MATFHEIETPDEALPEAPGAVPPGVPAIVLGGIGLALAALIPYAVVAASGTGEEGSALAVVAKMRPWYEERDPVPFTDLFQTSHDRPERPELAAALKLAGEPGDGEDGGEEPLAPIVVDTSPPPVETAPAEPPTTAPGPDANGSAVAPSEPPPTAKPVDPITHIAIPEAAWEGITAEIEDPNGAMGHFYEALAKTALKEHGAVTRISQWGDSSIAADGMSSAARRLLQRQFGDAGHGWSLIAAGTPWYKRKDIAWTTTGWHSMEFIRKDAPDGRYGYGGVAATGYQGATATWKTVDDGPVGHAASRFEVHYLKDKRLGKLALVVDDEEKAVVETAADAPEDAVAVVEVPDGPHTFKLKNVGGGLTRVYGAVIERTGVPGVVYDGIGVVGARIARQLWIDEAHHEAAMKARDPDLVIFTYGGNALVDKTSSASYKADYVAVLKRYREALPDASCVVMSPLDHDERYGRGYRTVARLHLLMKVQREAALENGCAWFSIYDAMGGDGSIGAWFEATPRLAEGDLAHPSAAGSRVLGSFWYKALMKGFAGWIAARKAAAEGGAAP
;
A
#
# COMPACT_ATOMS: atom_id res chain seq x y z
N MET A 1 -23.14 50.50 16.42
CA MET A 1 -24.61 50.38 16.41
C MET A 1 -25.04 49.88 15.05
N ALA A 2 -25.35 48.60 14.95
CA ALA A 2 -26.18 48.02 13.89
C ALA A 2 -26.71 46.69 14.43
N THR A 3 -28.03 46.62 14.52
CA THR A 3 -28.90 45.62 15.15
C THR A 3 -29.07 44.38 14.26
N PHE A 4 -29.05 43.19 14.86
CA PHE A 4 -29.52 41.95 14.24
C PHE A 4 -30.95 41.64 14.71
N HIS A 5 -31.81 41.28 13.76
CA HIS A 5 -33.21 40.90 13.94
C HIS A 5 -33.34 39.48 14.52
N GLU A 6 -34.22 39.33 15.51
CA GLU A 6 -34.78 38.07 16.02
C GLU A 6 -35.61 37.36 14.95
N ILE A 7 -35.47 36.04 14.86
CA ILE A 7 -36.40 35.14 14.18
C ILE A 7 -37.00 34.23 15.25
N GLU A 8 -38.31 34.33 15.44
CA GLU A 8 -39.13 33.45 16.29
C GLU A 8 -39.21 32.03 15.70
N THR A 9 -39.03 31.02 16.54
CA THR A 9 -39.34 29.61 16.23
C THR A 9 -40.68 29.23 16.84
N PRO A 10 -41.58 28.51 16.13
CA PRO A 10 -42.83 28.01 16.71
C PRO A 10 -42.62 26.72 17.51
N ASP A 11 -43.35 26.63 18.63
CA ASP A 11 -43.50 25.49 19.53
C ASP A 11 -43.98 24.21 18.82
N GLU A 12 -43.19 23.13 18.90
CA GLU A 12 -43.72 21.76 18.89
C GLU A 12 -43.00 20.93 19.97
N ALA A 13 -43.80 20.41 20.90
CA ALA A 13 -43.38 19.74 22.12
C ALA A 13 -42.78 18.34 21.86
N LEU A 14 -41.64 18.05 22.47
CA LEU A 14 -41.07 16.69 22.60
C LEU A 14 -41.55 16.01 23.89
N PRO A 15 -41.75 14.68 23.90
CA PRO A 15 -42.22 13.95 25.08
C PRO A 15 -41.11 13.80 26.15
N GLU A 16 -41.51 13.93 27.41
CA GLU A 16 -40.65 13.85 28.60
C GLU A 16 -40.00 12.46 28.79
N ALA A 17 -38.70 12.45 29.10
CA ALA A 17 -37.98 11.31 29.66
C ALA A 17 -37.78 11.51 31.18
N PRO A 18 -37.94 10.47 32.02
CA PRO A 18 -37.79 10.60 33.46
C PRO A 18 -36.34 10.34 33.90
N GLY A 19 -35.77 11.22 34.72
CA GLY A 19 -34.53 10.95 35.47
C GLY A 19 -33.65 12.17 35.66
N ALA A 20 -33.68 12.73 36.85
CA ALA A 20 -33.07 14.02 37.21
C ALA A 20 -31.53 14.05 37.13
N VAL A 21 -31.01 15.15 36.58
CA VAL A 21 -29.61 15.59 36.67
C VAL A 21 -29.49 16.55 37.87
N PRO A 22 -28.47 16.45 38.75
CA PRO A 22 -28.26 17.42 39.82
C PRO A 22 -27.79 18.78 39.26
N PRO A 23 -28.12 19.92 39.92
CA PRO A 23 -27.94 21.24 39.31
C PRO A 23 -26.46 21.68 39.37
N GLY A 24 -25.90 22.13 38.24
CA GLY A 24 -24.59 22.80 38.26
C GLY A 24 -23.71 22.80 37.01
N VAL A 25 -24.16 22.38 35.82
CA VAL A 25 -23.34 22.47 34.58
C VAL A 25 -24.21 22.95 33.40
N PRO A 26 -23.83 24.01 32.66
CA PRO A 26 -24.59 24.47 31.50
C PRO A 26 -24.47 23.48 30.33
N ALA A 27 -25.60 23.26 29.65
CA ALA A 27 -25.69 22.42 28.46
C ALA A 27 -24.92 23.03 27.27
N ILE A 28 -23.77 22.47 26.92
CA ILE A 28 -23.02 22.81 25.70
C ILE A 28 -22.50 21.51 25.04
N VAL A 29 -23.11 21.20 23.90
CA VAL A 29 -22.58 20.50 22.70
C VAL A 29 -21.94 19.10 22.87
N LEU A 30 -22.74 18.10 22.44
CA LEU A 30 -22.57 16.64 22.47
C LEU A 30 -21.51 16.02 21.52
N GLY A 31 -20.39 16.70 21.20
CA GLY A 31 -19.44 16.20 20.19
C GLY A 31 -17.96 16.11 20.60
N GLY A 32 -17.56 16.63 21.76
CA GLY A 32 -16.13 16.86 22.08
C GLY A 32 -15.65 16.35 23.44
N ILE A 33 -16.48 15.62 24.19
CA ILE A 33 -16.21 15.33 25.61
C ILE A 33 -15.11 14.26 25.80
N GLY A 34 -14.90 13.34 24.86
CA GLY A 34 -13.85 12.32 24.97
C GLY A 34 -12.42 12.92 25.04
N LEU A 35 -12.11 13.90 24.19
CA LEU A 35 -10.81 14.57 24.20
C LEU A 35 -10.65 15.60 25.33
N ALA A 36 -11.73 16.29 25.73
CA ALA A 36 -11.68 17.26 26.83
C ALA A 36 -11.49 16.58 28.20
N LEU A 37 -12.04 15.37 28.40
CA LEU A 37 -11.81 14.58 29.61
C LEU A 37 -10.41 13.98 29.67
N ALA A 38 -9.86 13.51 28.55
CA ALA A 38 -8.47 13.04 28.46
C ALA A 38 -7.45 14.14 28.83
N ALA A 39 -7.74 15.39 28.48
CA ALA A 39 -6.90 16.55 28.82
C ALA A 39 -6.98 16.96 30.32
N LEU A 40 -8.03 16.57 31.04
CA LEU A 40 -8.24 16.88 32.47
C LEU A 40 -7.63 15.84 33.42
N ILE A 41 -7.31 14.64 32.92
CA ILE A 41 -6.76 13.54 33.74
C ILE A 41 -5.34 13.82 34.27
N PRO A 42 -4.40 14.41 33.51
CA PRO A 42 -3.10 14.81 34.07
C PRO A 42 -3.25 15.81 35.22
N TYR A 43 -4.26 16.69 35.15
CA TYR A 43 -4.55 17.65 36.23
C TYR A 43 -5.17 16.99 37.46
N ALA A 44 -6.00 15.95 37.28
CA ALA A 44 -6.53 15.15 38.39
C ALA A 44 -5.44 14.32 39.09
N VAL A 45 -4.48 13.77 38.33
CA VAL A 45 -3.34 13.01 38.85
C VAL A 45 -2.33 13.92 39.56
N VAL A 46 -2.07 15.12 39.02
CA VAL A 46 -1.19 16.11 39.68
C VAL A 46 -1.83 16.73 40.93
N ALA A 47 -3.14 16.99 40.92
CA ALA A 47 -3.85 17.48 42.11
C ALA A 47 -3.85 16.45 43.26
N ALA A 48 -3.87 15.14 42.96
CA ALA A 48 -3.80 14.07 43.95
C ALA A 48 -2.41 13.88 44.59
N SER A 49 -1.34 14.38 43.96
CA SER A 49 0.03 14.29 44.50
C SER A 49 0.31 15.23 45.68
N GLY A 50 -0.60 16.16 45.99
CA GLY A 50 -0.50 17.11 47.10
C GLY A 50 -1.41 16.80 48.31
N THR A 51 -2.38 15.90 48.14
CA THR A 51 -3.33 15.49 49.18
C THR A 51 -3.42 13.98 49.15
N GLY A 52 -2.98 13.29 50.20
CA GLY A 52 -2.77 11.83 50.28
C GLY A 52 -3.99 10.92 50.04
N GLU A 53 -4.63 11.04 48.87
CA GLU A 53 -5.72 10.21 48.38
C GLU A 53 -5.34 9.63 47.02
N GLU A 54 -4.37 8.71 47.00
CA GLU A 54 -4.15 7.82 45.85
C GLU A 54 -5.42 7.04 45.45
N GLY A 55 -6.39 6.92 46.36
CA GLY A 55 -7.69 6.27 46.13
C GLY A 55 -8.66 7.06 45.23
N SER A 56 -8.55 8.38 45.08
CA SER A 56 -9.55 9.18 44.36
C SER A 56 -9.34 9.16 42.83
N ALA A 57 -8.08 9.25 42.37
CA ALA A 57 -7.75 9.19 40.94
C ALA A 57 -8.02 7.80 40.33
N LEU A 58 -7.63 6.73 41.03
CA LEU A 58 -7.92 5.34 40.63
C LEU A 58 -9.43 5.05 40.59
N ALA A 59 -10.21 5.63 41.51
CA ALA A 59 -11.67 5.47 41.52
C ALA A 59 -12.37 6.23 40.38
N VAL A 60 -11.88 7.40 39.99
CA VAL A 60 -12.38 8.15 38.82
C VAL A 60 -12.05 7.40 37.52
N VAL A 61 -10.83 6.91 37.39
CA VAL A 61 -10.38 6.05 36.28
C VAL A 61 -11.22 4.78 36.17
N ALA A 62 -11.47 4.09 37.29
CA ALA A 62 -12.30 2.88 37.32
C ALA A 62 -13.76 3.13 36.90
N LYS A 63 -14.31 4.31 37.19
CA LYS A 63 -15.69 4.70 36.79
C LYS A 63 -15.79 5.10 35.31
N MET A 64 -14.74 5.69 34.74
CA MET A 64 -14.73 6.13 33.33
C MET A 64 -14.39 5.01 32.37
N ARG A 65 -13.66 3.99 32.84
CA ARG A 65 -13.22 2.85 32.03
C ARG A 65 -14.35 2.14 31.27
N PRO A 66 -15.49 1.74 31.87
CA PRO A 66 -16.56 1.09 31.12
C PRO A 66 -17.17 2.00 30.04
N TRP A 67 -17.32 3.29 30.33
CA TRP A 67 -17.84 4.27 29.36
C TRP A 67 -16.89 4.51 28.17
N TYR A 68 -15.58 4.44 28.44
CA TYR A 68 -14.53 4.54 27.43
C TYR A 68 -14.45 3.25 26.60
N GLU A 69 -14.33 2.09 27.24
CA GLU A 69 -14.20 0.78 26.60
C GLU A 69 -15.46 0.36 25.79
N GLU A 70 -16.65 0.83 26.16
CA GLU A 70 -17.90 0.59 25.42
C GLU A 70 -18.03 1.46 24.15
N ARG A 71 -17.23 2.54 24.03
CA ARG A 71 -17.32 3.53 22.93
C ARG A 71 -16.04 3.68 22.11
N ASP A 72 -14.90 3.27 22.65
CA ASP A 72 -13.57 3.42 22.09
C ASP A 72 -12.75 2.15 22.41
N PRO A 73 -12.10 1.51 21.43
CA PRO A 73 -11.57 0.16 21.59
C PRO A 73 -10.21 0.09 22.29
N VAL A 74 -9.67 1.23 22.74
CA VAL A 74 -8.33 1.28 23.35
C VAL A 74 -8.47 0.91 24.82
N PRO A 75 -7.71 -0.07 25.34
CA PRO A 75 -7.63 -0.27 26.78
C PRO A 75 -7.25 1.06 27.45
N PHE A 76 -8.00 1.47 28.46
CA PHE A 76 -7.79 2.79 29.10
C PHE A 76 -6.35 2.99 29.61
N THR A 77 -5.64 1.89 29.91
CA THR A 77 -4.23 1.89 30.30
C THR A 77 -3.29 2.35 29.19
N ASP A 78 -3.62 2.06 27.94
CA ASP A 78 -2.75 2.26 26.78
C ASP A 78 -2.73 3.73 26.37
N LEU A 79 -3.79 4.47 26.74
CA LEU A 79 -3.83 5.94 26.68
C LEU A 79 -2.72 6.65 27.44
N PHE A 80 -1.98 5.99 28.32
CA PHE A 80 -0.94 6.63 29.13
C PHE A 80 0.43 5.98 28.98
N GLN A 81 0.53 4.90 28.19
CA GLN A 81 1.81 4.25 27.93
C GLN A 81 2.70 5.16 27.09
N THR A 82 3.98 5.18 27.41
CA THR A 82 4.99 5.93 26.68
C THR A 82 6.01 5.00 26.03
N SER A 83 6.79 5.55 25.11
CA SER A 83 7.92 4.89 24.47
C SER A 83 8.87 4.23 25.47
N HIS A 84 9.02 4.82 26.68
CA HIS A 84 9.90 4.35 27.75
C HIS A 84 9.30 3.27 28.65
N ASP A 85 7.98 3.06 28.62
CA ASP A 85 7.30 2.05 29.46
C ASP A 85 7.45 0.63 28.90
N ARG A 86 7.84 0.50 27.62
CA ARG A 86 8.20 -0.77 26.97
C ARG A 86 9.70 -0.77 26.61
N PRO A 87 10.58 -1.11 27.56
CA PRO A 87 12.04 -1.05 27.36
C PRO A 87 12.55 -2.14 26.39
N GLU A 88 11.88 -3.29 26.32
CA GLU A 88 12.18 -4.34 25.35
C GLU A 88 11.30 -4.22 24.11
N ARG A 89 11.92 -3.84 22.99
CA ARG A 89 11.28 -3.68 21.67
C ARG A 89 12.01 -4.54 20.63
N PRO A 90 11.69 -5.84 20.50
CA PRO A 90 12.30 -6.70 19.48
C PRO A 90 12.09 -6.15 18.06
N GLU A 91 10.97 -5.46 17.82
CA GLU A 91 10.64 -4.79 16.56
C GLU A 91 11.63 -3.66 16.24
N LEU A 92 12.02 -2.87 17.26
CA LEU A 92 13.05 -1.84 17.12
C LEU A 92 14.44 -2.47 16.86
N ALA A 93 14.76 -3.59 17.51
CA ALA A 93 16.01 -4.30 17.25
C ALA A 93 16.05 -4.84 15.80
N ALA A 94 14.96 -5.41 15.32
CA ALA A 94 14.82 -5.84 13.92
C ALA A 94 14.94 -4.65 12.95
N ALA A 95 14.30 -3.52 13.27
CA ALA A 95 14.40 -2.30 12.51
C ALA A 95 15.85 -1.76 12.44
N LEU A 96 16.57 -1.77 13.56
CA LEU A 96 17.97 -1.33 13.62
C LEU A 96 18.92 -2.26 12.87
N LYS A 97 18.66 -3.57 12.90
CA LYS A 97 19.40 -4.54 12.06
C LYS A 97 19.24 -4.19 10.57
N LEU A 98 17.99 -4.02 10.12
CA LEU A 98 17.66 -3.65 8.74
C LEU A 98 18.19 -2.26 8.35
N ALA A 99 18.27 -1.33 9.31
CA ALA A 99 18.81 0.01 9.06
C ALA A 99 20.34 0.04 8.98
N GLY A 100 21.02 -0.90 9.66
CA GLY A 100 22.46 -1.07 9.65
C GLY A 100 22.99 -1.92 8.49
N GLU A 101 22.12 -2.64 7.79
CA GLU A 101 22.43 -3.24 6.49
C GLU A 101 22.78 -2.10 5.50
N PRO A 102 23.86 -2.26 4.71
CA PRO A 102 24.33 -1.18 3.85
C PRO A 102 23.25 -0.80 2.85
N GLY A 103 22.76 0.44 2.98
CA GLY A 103 21.74 1.00 2.11
C GLY A 103 22.38 1.80 0.98
N ASP A 104 22.23 1.31 -0.25
CA ASP A 104 22.08 2.06 -1.51
C ASP A 104 22.82 3.40 -1.69
N GLY A 105 24.08 3.50 -1.22
CA GLY A 105 25.00 4.61 -1.53
C GLY A 105 26.42 4.47 -0.93
N GLU A 106 27.37 4.14 -1.81
CA GLU A 106 28.85 4.15 -1.75
C GLU A 106 29.54 3.44 -0.55
N ASP A 107 30.12 2.26 -0.82
CA ASP A 107 31.08 1.49 -0.01
C ASP A 107 30.56 0.59 1.15
N GLY A 108 29.31 0.10 1.08
CA GLY A 108 28.82 -0.95 1.96
C GLY A 108 28.40 -2.20 1.19
N GLY A 109 29.14 -3.32 1.30
CA GLY A 109 28.80 -4.58 0.64
C GLY A 109 27.50 -5.19 1.15
N GLU A 110 26.54 -5.42 0.25
CA GLU A 110 25.23 -6.03 0.53
C GLU A 110 25.36 -7.42 1.19
N GLU A 111 24.54 -7.70 2.22
CA GLU A 111 24.19 -9.10 2.51
C GLU A 111 23.24 -9.58 1.39
N PRO A 112 23.56 -10.70 0.70
CA PRO A 112 22.71 -11.20 -0.37
C PRO A 112 21.37 -11.68 0.21
N LEU A 113 20.26 -11.24 -0.41
CA LEU A 113 18.93 -11.81 -0.15
C LEU A 113 18.98 -13.32 -0.36
N ALA A 114 18.35 -14.08 0.54
CA ALA A 114 18.19 -15.51 0.37
C ALA A 114 17.35 -15.76 -0.91
N PRO A 115 17.94 -16.33 -1.98
CA PRO A 115 17.28 -16.40 -3.27
C PRO A 115 16.08 -17.35 -3.20
N ILE A 116 14.95 -16.96 -3.79
CA ILE A 116 13.87 -17.90 -4.12
C ILE A 116 14.45 -19.00 -5.00
N VAL A 117 14.19 -20.24 -4.59
CA VAL A 117 14.61 -21.43 -5.33
C VAL A 117 13.44 -21.88 -6.19
N VAL A 118 13.66 -21.94 -7.50
CA VAL A 118 12.74 -22.59 -8.44
C VAL A 118 13.40 -23.91 -8.85
N ASP A 119 12.84 -25.03 -8.40
CA ASP A 119 13.32 -26.35 -8.79
C ASP A 119 12.94 -26.62 -10.25
N THR A 120 13.93 -26.56 -11.14
CA THR A 120 13.75 -26.83 -12.57
C THR A 120 13.87 -28.31 -12.92
N SER A 121 14.03 -29.18 -11.92
CA SER A 121 14.11 -30.63 -12.12
C SER A 121 12.77 -31.14 -12.66
N PRO A 122 12.76 -32.00 -13.71
CA PRO A 122 11.54 -32.62 -14.17
C PRO A 122 10.89 -33.39 -13.02
N PRO A 123 9.55 -33.38 -12.89
CA PRO A 123 8.87 -34.08 -11.80
C PRO A 123 9.30 -35.55 -11.79
N PRO A 124 9.56 -36.15 -10.62
CA PRO A 124 9.86 -37.56 -10.55
C PRO A 124 8.71 -38.33 -11.21
N VAL A 125 9.01 -39.06 -12.28
CA VAL A 125 8.08 -40.03 -12.85
C VAL A 125 7.91 -41.10 -11.77
N GLU A 126 6.78 -41.08 -11.09
CA GLU A 126 6.44 -42.10 -10.11
C GLU A 126 6.20 -43.42 -10.86
N THR A 127 7.28 -44.17 -11.11
CA THR A 127 7.19 -45.51 -11.70
C THR A 127 6.61 -46.43 -10.65
N ALA A 128 5.37 -46.88 -10.87
CA ALA A 128 4.75 -47.92 -10.07
C ALA A 128 5.72 -49.12 -9.91
N PRO A 129 5.76 -49.77 -8.73
CA PRO A 129 6.65 -50.91 -8.51
C PRO A 129 6.32 -52.01 -9.51
N ALA A 130 7.32 -52.45 -10.28
CA ALA A 130 7.18 -53.56 -11.20
C ALA A 130 6.73 -54.80 -10.42
N GLU A 131 5.56 -55.35 -10.77
CA GLU A 131 5.14 -56.64 -10.24
C GLU A 131 6.21 -57.71 -10.57
N PRO A 132 6.56 -58.59 -9.62
CA PRO A 132 7.51 -59.65 -9.87
C PRO A 132 6.97 -60.60 -10.95
N PRO A 133 7.82 -61.19 -11.79
CA PRO A 133 7.39 -62.02 -12.90
C PRO A 133 6.68 -63.28 -12.36
N THR A 134 5.37 -63.35 -12.55
CA THR A 134 4.59 -64.56 -12.28
C THR A 134 4.96 -65.62 -13.30
N THR A 135 5.43 -66.76 -12.81
CA THR A 135 5.73 -67.97 -13.60
C THR A 135 4.48 -68.44 -14.35
N ALA A 136 4.58 -68.57 -15.67
CA ALA A 136 3.53 -69.07 -16.56
C ALA A 136 3.20 -70.57 -16.28
N PRO A 137 1.92 -70.97 -16.33
CA PRO A 137 1.54 -72.35 -16.63
C PRO A 137 1.44 -72.57 -18.15
N GLY A 138 1.65 -73.82 -18.56
CA GLY A 138 1.71 -74.29 -19.95
C GLY A 138 0.40 -74.21 -20.75
N PRO A 139 0.40 -74.73 -22.00
CA PRO A 139 -0.47 -74.25 -23.05
C PRO A 139 -1.82 -74.97 -23.04
N ASP A 140 -2.89 -74.24 -22.74
CA ASP A 140 -4.25 -74.67 -23.06
C ASP A 140 -4.80 -73.85 -24.22
N ALA A 141 -5.09 -74.57 -25.30
CA ALA A 141 -5.77 -74.09 -26.48
C ALA A 141 -7.25 -73.85 -26.17
N ASN A 142 -7.66 -72.59 -26.08
CA ASN A 142 -8.98 -72.15 -26.51
C ASN A 142 -9.02 -70.63 -26.61
N GLY A 143 -9.56 -70.12 -27.72
CA GLY A 143 -9.60 -68.70 -28.04
C GLY A 143 -10.41 -67.91 -27.02
N SER A 144 -9.76 -66.90 -26.44
CA SER A 144 -10.42 -65.77 -25.79
C SER A 144 -9.63 -64.51 -26.14
N ALA A 145 -10.35 -63.46 -26.52
CA ALA A 145 -9.80 -62.21 -26.99
C ALA A 145 -8.87 -61.58 -25.93
N VAL A 146 -7.67 -61.15 -26.36
CA VAL A 146 -6.77 -60.34 -25.54
C VAL A 146 -7.46 -58.99 -25.32
N ALA A 147 -7.85 -58.71 -24.08
CA ALA A 147 -8.34 -57.39 -23.69
C ALA A 147 -7.23 -56.35 -23.93
N PRO A 148 -7.55 -55.14 -24.42
CA PRO A 148 -6.55 -54.10 -24.57
C PRO A 148 -5.94 -53.78 -23.20
N SER A 149 -4.61 -53.80 -23.12
CA SER A 149 -3.87 -53.34 -21.95
C SER A 149 -4.32 -51.93 -21.61
N GLU A 150 -4.75 -51.73 -20.36
CA GLU A 150 -5.09 -50.41 -19.83
C GLU A 150 -3.93 -49.45 -20.12
N PRO A 151 -4.19 -48.24 -20.66
CA PRO A 151 -3.13 -47.25 -20.83
C PRO A 151 -2.50 -46.97 -19.45
N PRO A 152 -1.18 -46.76 -19.37
CA PRO A 152 -0.53 -46.46 -18.11
C PRO A 152 -1.22 -45.25 -17.45
N PRO A 153 -1.39 -45.25 -16.12
CA PRO A 153 -2.02 -44.13 -15.43
C PRO A 153 -1.29 -42.85 -15.81
N THR A 154 -2.00 -41.92 -16.43
CA THR A 154 -1.46 -40.60 -16.75
C THR A 154 -1.14 -39.92 -15.44
N ALA A 155 0.15 -39.69 -15.16
CA ALA A 155 0.60 -38.90 -14.03
C ALA A 155 -0.18 -37.59 -14.00
N LYS A 156 -0.76 -37.24 -12.85
CA LYS A 156 -1.46 -35.97 -12.69
C LYS A 156 -0.47 -34.84 -13.02
N PRO A 157 -0.85 -33.83 -13.82
CA PRO A 157 0.00 -32.66 -14.01
C PRO A 157 0.31 -32.04 -12.65
N VAL A 158 1.59 -31.96 -12.30
CA VAL A 158 2.05 -31.25 -11.11
C VAL A 158 1.92 -29.75 -11.41
N ASP A 159 1.26 -29.01 -10.53
CA ASP A 159 1.17 -27.56 -10.64
C ASP A 159 2.61 -26.97 -10.59
N PRO A 160 3.07 -26.26 -11.64
CA PRO A 160 4.43 -25.71 -11.69
C PRO A 160 4.79 -24.82 -10.49
N ILE A 161 3.78 -24.21 -9.86
CA ILE A 161 3.93 -23.39 -8.65
C ILE A 161 4.57 -24.18 -7.49
N THR A 162 4.38 -25.50 -7.45
CA THR A 162 4.98 -26.34 -6.41
C THR A 162 6.50 -26.45 -6.51
N HIS A 163 7.10 -26.08 -7.63
CA HIS A 163 8.56 -26.01 -7.77
C HIS A 163 9.17 -24.78 -7.11
N ILE A 164 8.35 -23.81 -6.69
CA ILE A 164 8.81 -22.63 -5.97
C ILE A 164 9.02 -22.98 -4.49
N ALA A 165 10.15 -22.55 -3.95
CA ALA A 165 10.45 -22.56 -2.54
C ALA A 165 10.98 -21.18 -2.11
N ILE A 166 10.30 -20.56 -1.17
CA ILE A 166 10.74 -19.32 -0.54
C ILE A 166 11.45 -19.74 0.77
N PRO A 167 12.74 -19.40 0.98
CA PRO A 167 13.45 -19.78 2.20
C PRO A 167 12.98 -18.94 3.40
N GLU A 168 12.96 -19.51 4.61
CA GLU A 168 12.52 -18.80 5.83
C GLU A 168 13.32 -17.51 6.09
N ALA A 169 14.60 -17.50 5.72
CA ALA A 169 15.46 -16.32 5.78
C ALA A 169 14.90 -15.11 5.00
N ALA A 170 14.05 -15.32 3.98
CA ALA A 170 13.43 -14.24 3.21
C ALA A 170 12.38 -13.45 4.01
N TRP A 171 11.91 -13.96 5.15
CA TRP A 171 10.97 -13.27 6.05
C TRP A 171 11.35 -13.38 7.53
N GLU A 172 12.58 -13.78 7.85
CA GLU A 172 13.03 -13.85 9.24
C GLU A 172 12.97 -12.48 9.93
N GLY A 173 12.53 -12.49 11.19
CA GLY A 173 12.48 -11.30 12.04
C GLY A 173 11.29 -10.37 11.81
N ILE A 174 10.29 -10.78 11.02
CA ILE A 174 9.01 -10.07 10.99
C ILE A 174 8.26 -10.26 12.31
N THR A 175 7.53 -9.23 12.71
CA THR A 175 6.71 -9.21 13.93
C THR A 175 5.24 -8.95 13.62
N ALA A 176 4.92 -8.65 12.35
CA ALA A 176 3.56 -8.53 11.84
C ALA A 176 3.44 -9.29 10.52
N GLU A 177 2.30 -9.97 10.35
CA GLU A 177 1.95 -10.72 9.15
C GLU A 177 0.76 -10.08 8.44
N ILE A 178 0.53 -10.46 7.19
CA ILE A 178 -0.67 -10.06 6.44
C ILE A 178 -1.83 -10.91 6.95
N GLU A 179 -2.86 -10.25 7.48
CA GLU A 179 -4.10 -10.90 7.85
C GLU A 179 -4.97 -11.07 6.59
N ASP A 180 -5.09 -12.32 6.12
CA ASP A 180 -5.87 -12.67 4.93
C ASP A 180 -6.80 -13.88 5.16
N PRO A 181 -7.84 -13.74 6.02
CA PRO A 181 -8.76 -14.85 6.33
C PRO A 181 -9.65 -15.25 5.14
N ASN A 182 -9.77 -14.39 4.12
CA ASN A 182 -10.67 -14.59 2.98
C ASN A 182 -9.91 -14.95 1.69
N GLY A 183 -8.59 -15.10 1.72
CA GLY A 183 -7.77 -15.40 0.54
C GLY A 183 -7.69 -14.26 -0.48
N ALA A 184 -7.88 -13.02 -0.06
CA ALA A 184 -7.82 -11.81 -0.88
C ALA A 184 -6.48 -11.62 -1.59
N MET A 185 -5.39 -12.20 -1.08
CA MET A 185 -4.05 -12.15 -1.69
C MET A 185 -3.80 -13.21 -2.77
N GLY A 186 -4.74 -14.13 -2.98
CA GLY A 186 -4.54 -15.30 -3.85
C GLY A 186 -4.17 -14.94 -5.30
N HIS A 187 -4.83 -13.95 -5.90
CA HIS A 187 -4.54 -13.53 -7.27
C HIS A 187 -3.14 -12.93 -7.41
N PHE A 188 -2.75 -12.04 -6.49
CA PHE A 188 -1.41 -11.47 -6.46
C PHE A 188 -0.34 -12.56 -6.31
N TYR A 189 -0.53 -13.53 -5.43
CA TYR A 189 0.43 -14.63 -5.27
C TYR A 189 0.52 -15.52 -6.51
N GLU A 190 -0.59 -15.73 -7.22
CA GLU A 190 -0.57 -16.43 -8.50
C GLU A 190 0.22 -15.63 -9.56
N ALA A 191 -0.02 -14.32 -9.69
CA ALA A 191 0.73 -13.46 -10.60
C ALA A 191 2.23 -13.46 -10.25
N LEU A 192 2.57 -13.38 -8.96
CA LEU A 192 3.94 -13.42 -8.48
C LEU A 192 4.61 -14.77 -8.76
N ALA A 193 3.87 -15.88 -8.68
CA ALA A 193 4.36 -17.19 -9.04
C ALA A 193 4.70 -17.30 -10.54
N LYS A 194 3.84 -16.77 -11.43
CA LYS A 194 4.13 -16.71 -12.89
C LYS A 194 5.42 -15.93 -13.16
N THR A 195 5.60 -14.82 -12.45
CA THR A 195 6.84 -14.01 -12.51
C THR A 195 8.05 -14.76 -11.97
N ALA A 196 7.92 -15.48 -10.84
CA ALA A 196 8.99 -16.29 -10.27
C ALA A 196 9.42 -17.43 -11.22
N LEU A 197 8.46 -18.05 -11.91
CA LEU A 197 8.68 -19.08 -12.93
C LEU A 197 9.24 -18.52 -14.25
N LYS A 198 9.38 -17.20 -14.37
CA LYS A 198 9.86 -16.51 -15.58
C LYS A 198 9.01 -16.85 -16.81
N GLU A 199 7.70 -17.00 -16.61
CA GLU A 199 6.77 -17.18 -17.71
C GLU A 199 6.88 -16.00 -18.69
N HIS A 200 6.82 -16.28 -19.98
CA HIS A 200 7.04 -15.27 -21.01
C HIS A 200 6.02 -14.13 -20.90
N GLY A 201 6.51 -12.92 -20.66
CA GLY A 201 5.68 -11.71 -20.50
C GLY A 201 5.00 -11.56 -19.14
N ALA A 202 5.30 -12.42 -18.15
CA ALA A 202 4.74 -12.31 -16.81
C ALA A 202 5.28 -11.07 -16.08
N VAL A 203 4.41 -10.09 -15.87
CA VAL A 203 4.73 -8.88 -15.10
C VAL A 203 3.75 -8.78 -13.95
N THR A 204 4.24 -8.80 -12.71
CA THR A 204 3.43 -8.55 -11.52
C THR A 204 3.42 -7.06 -11.19
N ARG A 205 2.25 -6.43 -11.22
CA ARG A 205 2.07 -4.99 -11.01
C ARG A 205 1.47 -4.68 -9.65
N ILE A 206 2.12 -3.81 -8.89
CA ILE A 206 1.67 -3.37 -7.57
C ILE A 206 1.36 -1.88 -7.62
N SER A 207 0.19 -1.49 -7.11
CA SER A 207 -0.28 -0.12 -6.99
C SER A 207 -0.42 0.25 -5.51
N GLN A 208 0.49 1.08 -4.98
CA GLN A 208 0.42 1.56 -3.60
C GLN A 208 -0.06 3.00 -3.57
N TRP A 209 -1.29 3.19 -3.10
CA TRP A 209 -1.92 4.49 -2.90
C TRP A 209 -1.77 4.96 -1.48
N GLY A 210 -1.34 6.21 -1.29
CA GLY A 210 -1.13 6.73 0.04
C GLY A 210 -0.95 8.23 0.12
N ASP A 211 -0.47 8.66 1.28
CA ASP A 211 -0.24 10.07 1.60
C ASP A 211 1.25 10.42 1.63
N SER A 212 1.65 11.36 2.49
CA SER A 212 3.04 11.79 2.63
C SER A 212 3.99 10.68 3.06
N SER A 213 3.49 9.64 3.75
CA SER A 213 4.27 8.50 4.21
C SER A 213 4.99 7.75 3.09
N ILE A 214 4.43 7.78 1.87
CA ILE A 214 5.01 7.12 0.68
C ILE A 214 5.37 8.11 -0.45
N ALA A 215 5.02 9.39 -0.34
CA ALA A 215 5.22 10.38 -1.40
C ALA A 215 6.70 10.58 -1.78
N ALA A 216 7.62 10.45 -0.82
CA ALA A 216 9.05 10.51 -1.06
C ALA A 216 9.64 9.20 -1.64
N ASP A 217 8.79 8.22 -1.95
CA ASP A 217 9.13 6.90 -2.50
C ASP A 217 10.14 6.13 -1.64
N GLY A 218 10.23 6.41 -0.34
CA GLY A 218 11.15 5.73 0.58
C GLY A 218 10.76 4.27 0.82
N MET A 219 9.57 4.04 1.37
CA MET A 219 8.99 2.71 1.61
C MET A 219 8.77 1.95 0.30
N SER A 220 8.14 2.60 -0.69
CA SER A 220 7.81 1.98 -1.96
C SER A 220 9.05 1.60 -2.78
N SER A 221 10.12 2.40 -2.78
CA SER A 221 11.38 2.01 -3.44
C SER A 221 12.10 0.86 -2.76
N ALA A 222 12.13 0.82 -1.44
CA ALA A 222 12.76 -0.29 -0.73
C ALA A 222 12.04 -1.61 -1.05
N ALA A 223 10.70 -1.63 -0.98
CA ALA A 223 9.92 -2.81 -1.39
C ALA A 223 10.14 -3.16 -2.87
N ARG A 224 10.09 -2.17 -3.77
CA ARG A 224 10.33 -2.35 -5.21
C ARG A 224 11.68 -3.00 -5.48
N ARG A 225 12.77 -2.49 -4.90
CA ARG A 225 14.13 -3.01 -5.11
C ARG A 225 14.27 -4.45 -4.63
N LEU A 226 13.72 -4.78 -3.45
CA LEU A 226 13.71 -6.14 -2.92
C LEU A 226 12.95 -7.09 -3.86
N LEU A 227 11.76 -6.70 -4.29
CA LEU A 227 10.94 -7.49 -5.23
C LEU A 227 11.61 -7.63 -6.59
N GLN A 228 12.15 -6.57 -7.17
CA GLN A 228 12.78 -6.60 -8.49
C GLN A 228 14.08 -7.40 -8.50
N ARG A 229 14.89 -7.33 -7.45
CA ARG A 229 16.06 -8.22 -7.29
C ARG A 229 15.64 -9.68 -7.26
N GLN A 230 14.52 -9.97 -6.58
CA GLN A 230 14.08 -11.34 -6.36
C GLN A 230 13.33 -11.94 -7.56
N PHE A 231 12.49 -11.15 -8.22
CA PHE A 231 11.54 -11.60 -9.24
C PHE A 231 11.84 -11.06 -10.63
N GLY A 232 12.78 -10.12 -10.77
CA GLY A 232 13.11 -9.44 -12.02
C GLY A 232 12.64 -7.98 -12.05
N ASP A 233 13.42 -7.13 -12.70
CA ASP A 233 13.08 -5.73 -12.94
C ASP A 233 12.31 -5.60 -14.26
N ALA A 234 10.99 -5.42 -14.19
CA ALA A 234 10.14 -5.14 -15.36
C ALA A 234 9.96 -3.63 -15.62
N GLY A 235 10.73 -2.79 -14.94
CA GLY A 235 10.80 -1.34 -15.11
C GLY A 235 10.27 -0.53 -13.93
N HIS A 236 10.23 0.78 -14.13
CA HIS A 236 9.93 1.78 -13.10
C HIS A 236 8.44 2.00 -12.86
N GLY A 237 7.57 1.56 -13.76
CA GLY A 237 6.14 1.77 -13.64
C GLY A 237 5.74 3.23 -13.73
N TRP A 238 4.72 3.61 -12.96
CA TRP A 238 4.09 4.91 -13.02
C TRP A 238 4.93 6.03 -12.39
N SER A 239 4.93 7.18 -13.05
CA SER A 239 5.47 8.45 -12.56
C SER A 239 4.54 9.61 -12.89
N LEU A 240 4.42 10.56 -11.96
CA LEU A 240 3.78 11.83 -12.26
C LEU A 240 4.62 12.65 -13.26
N ILE A 241 3.96 13.53 -14.02
CA ILE A 241 4.61 14.45 -14.97
C ILE A 241 5.30 15.61 -14.24
N ALA A 242 4.64 16.12 -13.21
CA ALA A 242 5.14 17.22 -12.40
C ALA A 242 4.72 17.05 -10.95
N ALA A 243 5.68 17.26 -10.05
CA ALA A 243 5.46 17.17 -8.63
C ALA A 243 4.57 18.35 -8.19
N GLY A 244 3.40 18.08 -7.61
CA GLY A 244 2.57 19.12 -6.99
C GLY A 244 3.20 19.70 -5.71
N THR A 245 4.18 19.00 -5.15
CA THR A 245 4.96 19.39 -3.96
C THR A 245 6.42 18.97 -4.12
N PRO A 246 7.39 19.62 -3.45
CA PRO A 246 8.80 19.22 -3.53
C PRO A 246 9.09 17.84 -2.91
N TRP A 247 8.13 17.28 -2.18
CA TRP A 247 8.23 16.03 -1.42
C TRP A 247 7.91 14.79 -2.25
N TYR A 248 7.18 14.95 -3.36
CA TYR A 248 7.01 13.83 -4.29
C TYR A 248 8.35 13.52 -4.95
N LYS A 249 8.78 12.26 -4.82
CA LYS A 249 10.01 11.74 -5.43
C LYS A 249 9.69 10.44 -6.14
N ARG A 250 10.51 10.11 -7.13
CA ARG A 250 10.60 8.80 -7.75
C ARG A 250 12.07 8.40 -7.71
N LYS A 251 12.41 7.40 -6.90
CA LYS A 251 13.77 6.85 -6.82
C LYS A 251 13.98 5.85 -7.95
N ASP A 252 15.24 5.54 -8.20
CA ASP A 252 15.72 4.58 -9.21
C ASP A 252 15.53 5.04 -10.66
N ILE A 253 14.95 6.22 -10.88
CA ILE A 253 14.87 6.88 -12.19
C ILE A 253 15.22 8.36 -12.04
N ALA A 254 16.09 8.87 -12.89
CA ALA A 254 16.44 10.28 -12.88
C ALA A 254 15.32 11.08 -13.56
N TRP A 255 14.62 11.90 -12.78
CA TRP A 255 13.43 12.63 -13.23
C TRP A 255 13.60 14.14 -13.11
N THR A 256 13.28 14.85 -14.19
CA THR A 256 13.28 16.32 -14.23
C THR A 256 12.04 16.83 -14.95
N THR A 257 11.52 17.97 -14.52
CA THR A 257 10.27 18.53 -15.03
C THR A 257 10.33 20.05 -15.04
N THR A 258 9.75 20.70 -16.06
CA THR A 258 9.75 22.15 -16.22
C THR A 258 8.52 22.61 -17.00
N GLY A 259 7.91 23.72 -16.58
CA GLY A 259 6.81 24.36 -17.32
C GLY A 259 5.43 23.72 -17.17
N TRP A 260 5.28 22.82 -16.20
CA TRP A 260 4.01 22.16 -15.87
C TRP A 260 3.36 22.75 -14.62
N HIS A 261 2.04 22.82 -14.62
CA HIS A 261 1.23 23.16 -13.45
C HIS A 261 0.41 21.95 -12.99
N SER A 262 0.72 21.43 -11.81
CA SER A 262 0.04 20.26 -11.24
C SER A 262 -1.31 20.62 -10.65
N MET A 263 -2.29 19.75 -10.87
CA MET A 263 -3.65 19.78 -10.35
C MET A 263 -3.85 18.52 -9.53
N GLU A 264 -4.08 18.66 -8.23
CA GLU A 264 -4.15 17.52 -7.31
C GLU A 264 -5.60 17.23 -6.90
N PHE A 265 -5.98 15.94 -6.89
CA PHE A 265 -7.33 15.53 -6.51
C PHE A 265 -7.72 16.01 -5.12
N ILE A 266 -6.75 16.09 -4.22
CA ILE A 266 -6.95 16.50 -2.83
C ILE A 266 -7.31 17.98 -2.65
N ARG A 267 -7.16 18.81 -3.69
CA ARG A 267 -7.51 20.23 -3.69
C ARG A 267 -8.70 20.55 -4.61
N LYS A 268 -9.23 19.56 -5.34
CA LYS A 268 -10.27 19.77 -6.37
C LYS A 268 -9.84 20.78 -7.46
N ASP A 269 -8.54 20.80 -7.77
CA ASP A 269 -7.95 21.72 -8.77
C ASP A 269 -8.51 21.53 -10.20
N ALA A 270 -9.04 20.35 -10.54
CA ALA A 270 -9.67 20.02 -11.82
C ALA A 270 -11.20 19.89 -11.63
N PRO A 271 -12.00 20.86 -12.10
CA PRO A 271 -13.46 20.86 -11.89
C PRO A 271 -14.20 19.67 -12.51
N ASP A 272 -13.60 19.04 -13.53
CA ASP A 272 -14.13 17.85 -14.21
C ASP A 272 -13.77 16.54 -13.49
N GLY A 273 -13.02 16.58 -12.39
CA GLY A 273 -12.60 15.40 -11.65
C GLY A 273 -11.59 14.52 -12.37
N ARG A 274 -11.00 14.97 -13.49
CA ARG A 274 -10.09 14.16 -14.33
C ARG A 274 -8.64 14.31 -13.89
N TYR A 275 -8.19 13.39 -13.04
CA TYR A 275 -6.85 13.37 -12.44
C TYR A 275 -5.95 12.20 -12.88
N GLY A 276 -6.50 11.26 -13.63
CA GLY A 276 -5.86 10.04 -14.10
C GLY A 276 -5.55 9.04 -12.98
N TYR A 277 -4.81 7.99 -13.35
CA TYR A 277 -4.41 6.91 -12.44
C TYR A 277 -3.57 7.41 -11.25
N GLY A 278 -2.82 8.51 -11.36
CA GLY A 278 -2.00 8.99 -10.25
C GLY A 278 -2.71 9.91 -9.25
N GLY A 279 -3.99 10.24 -9.47
CA GLY A 279 -4.69 11.28 -8.71
C GLY A 279 -4.14 12.71 -8.95
N VAL A 280 -3.23 12.89 -9.91
CA VAL A 280 -2.64 14.19 -10.25
C VAL A 280 -2.60 14.34 -11.76
N ALA A 281 -3.11 15.46 -12.25
CA ALA A 281 -2.94 15.88 -13.63
C ALA A 281 -1.97 17.06 -13.70
N ALA A 282 -1.34 17.27 -14.84
CA ALA A 282 -0.43 18.39 -15.08
C ALA A 282 -0.82 19.12 -16.36
N THR A 283 -1.00 20.43 -16.26
CA THR A 283 -1.22 21.30 -17.44
C THR A 283 0.12 21.84 -17.92
N GLY A 284 0.46 21.59 -19.19
CA GLY A 284 1.71 22.05 -19.79
C GLY A 284 1.49 23.21 -20.75
N TYR A 285 2.29 24.26 -20.61
CA TYR A 285 2.39 25.34 -21.60
C TYR A 285 3.32 24.92 -22.75
N GLN A 286 3.31 25.67 -23.86
CA GLN A 286 4.27 25.44 -24.94
C GLN A 286 5.70 25.48 -24.39
N GLY A 287 6.49 24.45 -24.69
CA GLY A 287 7.84 24.30 -24.19
C GLY A 287 7.97 23.57 -22.84
N ALA A 288 6.86 23.20 -22.20
CA ALA A 288 6.90 22.35 -21.01
C ALA A 288 7.54 20.99 -21.34
N THR A 289 8.40 20.49 -20.45
CA THR A 289 9.13 19.23 -20.61
C THR A 289 9.12 18.41 -19.35
N ALA A 290 9.04 17.09 -19.49
CA ALA A 290 9.31 16.14 -18.42
C ALA A 290 10.24 15.06 -18.99
N THR A 291 11.33 14.77 -18.29
CA THR A 291 12.37 13.84 -18.73
C THR A 291 12.60 12.78 -17.66
N TRP A 292 12.64 11.52 -18.09
CA TRP A 292 13.00 10.35 -17.31
C TRP A 292 14.22 9.70 -17.94
N LYS A 293 15.25 9.45 -17.13
CA LYS A 293 16.47 8.77 -17.56
C LYS A 293 16.70 7.55 -16.65
N THR A 294 17.00 6.40 -17.25
CA THR A 294 17.46 5.20 -16.52
C THR A 294 18.74 5.52 -15.76
N VAL A 295 18.88 5.02 -14.53
CA VAL A 295 20.05 5.35 -13.71
C VAL A 295 21.32 4.66 -14.20
N ASP A 296 22.44 5.38 -14.16
CA ASP A 296 23.76 4.84 -14.52
C ASP A 296 24.29 3.92 -13.39
N ASP A 297 23.94 4.22 -12.14
CA ASP A 297 24.33 3.49 -10.93
C ASP A 297 23.13 3.36 -9.97
N GLY A 298 23.07 2.27 -9.21
CA GLY A 298 21.96 1.91 -8.33
C GLY A 298 21.66 0.41 -8.32
N PRO A 299 20.75 -0.06 -7.45
CA PRO A 299 20.44 -1.50 -7.32
C PRO A 299 19.50 -2.04 -8.40
N VAL A 300 18.72 -1.18 -9.05
CA VAL A 300 17.73 -1.49 -10.10
C VAL A 300 17.57 -0.29 -11.03
N GLY A 301 16.89 -0.46 -12.17
CA GLY A 301 16.45 0.67 -12.97
C GLY A 301 17.32 1.09 -14.15
N HIS A 302 18.23 0.20 -14.58
CA HIS A 302 19.22 0.48 -15.62
C HIS A 302 18.68 0.33 -17.05
N ALA A 303 17.47 -0.20 -17.22
CA ALA A 303 16.90 -0.46 -18.53
C ALA A 303 15.41 -0.13 -18.61
N ALA A 304 14.97 0.25 -19.80
CA ALA A 304 13.58 0.41 -20.20
C ALA A 304 13.43 -0.03 -21.66
N SER A 305 12.21 -0.34 -22.10
CA SER A 305 11.92 -0.56 -23.52
C SER A 305 10.56 -0.01 -23.93
N ARG A 306 9.73 0.41 -22.98
CA ARG A 306 8.36 0.86 -23.22
C ARG A 306 8.05 2.11 -22.41
N PHE A 307 7.60 3.14 -23.11
CA PHE A 307 7.21 4.42 -22.54
C PHE A 307 5.77 4.72 -22.90
N GLU A 308 4.93 4.95 -21.89
CA GLU A 308 3.56 5.40 -22.08
C GLU A 308 3.36 6.79 -21.53
N VAL A 309 2.47 7.56 -22.17
CA VAL A 309 2.00 8.84 -21.67
C VAL A 309 0.48 8.82 -21.68
N HIS A 310 -0.12 9.02 -20.51
CA HIS A 310 -1.57 9.12 -20.34
C HIS A 310 -1.95 10.59 -20.34
N TYR A 311 -2.89 10.99 -21.21
CA TYR A 311 -3.25 12.40 -21.39
C TYR A 311 -4.72 12.58 -21.73
N LEU A 312 -5.19 13.81 -21.53
CA LEU A 312 -6.52 14.23 -21.95
C LEU A 312 -6.46 14.74 -23.38
N LYS A 313 -7.40 14.30 -24.21
CA LYS A 313 -7.80 15.03 -25.41
C LYS A 313 -9.02 15.89 -25.10
N ASP A 314 -9.02 17.13 -25.57
CA ASP A 314 -10.16 18.04 -25.46
C ASP A 314 -10.03 19.21 -26.44
N LYS A 315 -11.05 20.05 -26.53
CA LYS A 315 -11.08 21.23 -27.40
C LYS A 315 -9.91 22.14 -27.11
N ARG A 316 -9.21 22.55 -28.17
CA ARG A 316 -8.14 23.56 -28.13
C ARG A 316 -6.91 23.15 -27.29
N LEU A 317 -6.75 21.86 -26.98
CA LEU A 317 -5.47 21.37 -26.47
C LEU A 317 -4.45 21.22 -27.61
N GLY A 318 -3.17 21.24 -27.24
CA GLY A 318 -2.04 21.30 -28.15
C GLY A 318 -1.52 19.93 -28.58
N LYS A 319 -0.20 19.83 -28.66
CA LYS A 319 0.51 18.64 -29.13
C LYS A 319 1.61 18.23 -28.17
N LEU A 320 1.81 16.92 -28.05
CA LEU A 320 2.87 16.34 -27.23
C LEU A 320 3.83 15.57 -28.14
N ALA A 321 5.12 15.89 -28.06
CA ALA A 321 6.19 15.09 -28.67
C ALA A 321 6.77 14.12 -27.63
N LEU A 322 6.93 12.86 -28.05
CA LEU A 322 7.57 11.78 -27.31
C LEU A 322 8.94 11.56 -27.94
N VAL A 323 9.99 11.85 -27.18
CA VAL A 323 11.38 11.81 -27.63
C VAL A 323 12.11 10.75 -26.82
N VAL A 324 12.81 9.82 -27.48
CA VAL A 324 13.68 8.83 -26.82
C VAL A 324 15.09 9.00 -27.39
N ASP A 325 16.07 9.19 -26.51
CA ASP A 325 17.48 9.39 -26.87
C ASP A 325 17.70 10.49 -27.92
N ASP A 326 17.04 11.62 -27.68
CA ASP A 326 17.04 12.81 -28.54
C ASP A 326 16.47 12.59 -29.97
N GLU A 327 15.85 11.44 -30.23
CA GLU A 327 15.08 11.18 -31.43
C GLU A 327 13.58 11.34 -31.17
N GLU A 328 12.89 12.17 -31.97
CA GLU A 328 11.44 12.31 -31.90
C GLU A 328 10.77 11.04 -32.46
N LYS A 329 10.22 10.22 -31.57
CA LYS A 329 9.58 8.94 -31.92
C LYS A 329 8.12 9.13 -32.33
N ALA A 330 7.42 10.09 -31.74
CA ALA A 330 6.04 10.40 -32.06
C ALA A 330 5.65 11.83 -31.69
N VAL A 331 4.65 12.37 -32.38
CA VAL A 331 3.91 13.58 -31.98
C VAL A 331 2.43 13.24 -31.97
N VAL A 332 1.76 13.48 -30.85
CA VAL A 332 0.32 13.25 -30.69
C VAL A 332 -0.44 14.58 -30.60
N GLU A 333 -1.51 14.68 -31.37
CA GLU A 333 -2.50 15.76 -31.25
C GLU A 333 -3.37 15.47 -30.04
N THR A 334 -3.51 16.45 -29.13
CA THR A 334 -4.41 16.34 -27.98
C THR A 334 -5.70 17.12 -28.18
N ALA A 335 -5.91 17.73 -29.35
CA ALA A 335 -7.18 18.34 -29.71
C ALA A 335 -8.24 17.28 -30.06
N ALA A 336 -9.43 17.41 -29.48
CA ALA A 336 -10.61 16.61 -29.85
C ALA A 336 -11.91 17.42 -29.67
N ASP A 337 -13.01 16.95 -30.24
CA ASP A 337 -14.32 17.60 -30.13
C ASP A 337 -14.98 17.41 -28.76
N ALA A 338 -14.55 16.42 -27.99
CA ALA A 338 -15.02 16.12 -26.64
C ALA A 338 -13.88 15.56 -25.77
N PRO A 339 -14.00 15.63 -24.42
CA PRO A 339 -13.05 15.02 -23.50
C PRO A 339 -12.91 13.51 -23.73
N GLU A 340 -11.69 13.05 -23.99
CA GLU A 340 -11.33 11.65 -24.17
C GLU A 340 -9.98 11.37 -23.47
N ASP A 341 -9.92 10.31 -22.66
CA ASP A 341 -8.65 9.86 -22.09
C ASP A 341 -7.91 9.01 -23.13
N ALA A 342 -6.63 9.31 -23.36
CA ALA A 342 -5.83 8.65 -24.37
C ALA A 342 -4.45 8.26 -23.83
N VAL A 343 -3.85 7.25 -24.47
CA VAL A 343 -2.50 6.77 -24.16
C VAL A 343 -1.67 6.80 -25.44
N ALA A 344 -0.46 7.37 -25.35
CA ALA A 344 0.55 7.29 -26.39
C ALA A 344 1.65 6.34 -25.93
N VAL A 345 2.04 5.39 -26.78
CA VAL A 345 3.04 4.37 -26.47
C VAL A 345 4.21 4.48 -27.44
N VAL A 346 5.42 4.40 -26.93
CA VAL A 346 6.66 4.27 -27.70
C VAL A 346 7.42 3.06 -27.18
N GLU A 347 7.79 2.17 -28.08
CA GLU A 347 8.66 1.03 -27.80
C GLU A 347 10.02 1.19 -28.48
N VAL A 348 11.06 0.79 -27.76
CA VAL A 348 12.45 0.78 -28.21
C VAL A 348 13.12 -0.52 -27.75
N PRO A 349 14.27 -0.92 -28.33
CA PRO A 349 15.03 -2.06 -27.81
C PRO A 349 15.33 -1.89 -26.31
N ASP A 350 15.34 -2.98 -25.55
CA ASP A 350 15.59 -2.90 -24.10
C ASP A 350 17.02 -2.45 -23.80
N GLY A 351 17.14 -1.38 -23.01
CA GLY A 351 18.44 -0.79 -22.70
C GLY A 351 18.34 0.50 -21.89
N PRO A 352 19.49 1.16 -21.64
CA PRO A 352 19.52 2.46 -20.98
C PRO A 352 18.98 3.53 -21.93
N HIS A 353 18.05 4.35 -21.44
CA HIS A 353 17.36 5.35 -22.25
C HIS A 353 17.07 6.64 -21.50
N THR A 354 16.96 7.72 -22.27
CA THR A 354 16.36 8.98 -21.83
C THR A 354 15.06 9.22 -22.60
N PHE A 355 13.93 9.19 -21.88
CA PHE A 355 12.62 9.54 -22.41
C PHE A 355 12.24 10.97 -22.03
N LYS A 356 11.80 11.76 -23.00
CA LYS A 356 11.43 13.16 -22.84
C LYS A 356 10.07 13.41 -23.48
N LEU A 357 9.12 13.85 -22.66
CA LEU A 357 7.83 14.38 -23.08
C LEU A 357 7.94 15.90 -23.24
N LYS A 358 7.43 16.44 -24.34
CA LYS A 358 7.45 17.89 -24.61
C LYS A 358 6.12 18.39 -25.15
N ASN A 359 5.57 19.47 -24.59
CA ASN A 359 4.51 20.23 -25.26
C ASN A 359 5.14 21.06 -26.39
N VAL A 360 4.87 20.69 -27.64
CA VAL A 360 5.45 21.34 -28.84
C VAL A 360 4.60 22.49 -29.39
N GLY A 361 3.53 22.87 -28.70
CA GLY A 361 2.68 24.00 -29.06
C GLY A 361 1.32 23.58 -29.61
N GLY A 362 0.61 24.53 -30.22
CA GLY A 362 -0.78 24.34 -30.67
C GLY A 362 -1.84 24.49 -29.57
N GLY A 363 -1.44 24.70 -28.31
CA GLY A 363 -2.34 24.87 -27.17
C GLY A 363 -1.71 24.43 -25.85
N LEU A 364 -2.49 24.52 -24.77
CA LEU A 364 -2.17 23.84 -23.51
C LEU A 364 -2.33 22.33 -23.68
N THR A 365 -1.65 21.54 -22.87
CA THR A 365 -1.86 20.08 -22.80
C THR A 365 -2.21 19.70 -21.38
N ARG A 366 -3.00 18.64 -21.17
CA ARG A 366 -3.22 18.06 -19.85
C ARG A 366 -2.81 16.60 -19.86
N VAL A 367 -1.88 16.26 -18.97
CA VAL A 367 -1.23 14.94 -18.92
C VAL A 367 -1.36 14.38 -17.52
N TYR A 368 -1.66 13.09 -17.41
CA TYR A 368 -1.90 12.40 -16.14
C TYR A 368 -0.64 11.77 -15.56
N GLY A 369 0.23 11.23 -16.42
CA GLY A 369 1.43 10.55 -15.97
C GLY A 369 2.12 9.83 -17.11
N ALA A 370 3.26 9.23 -16.78
CA ALA A 370 4.01 8.38 -17.67
C ALA A 370 4.25 7.01 -17.03
N VAL A 371 4.31 5.98 -17.86
CA VAL A 371 4.73 4.62 -17.47
C VAL A 371 6.06 4.33 -18.16
N ILE A 372 7.00 3.79 -17.39
CA ILE A 372 8.31 3.37 -17.90
C ILE A 372 8.50 1.90 -17.53
N GLU A 373 8.35 1.00 -18.51
CA GLU A 373 8.40 -0.45 -18.32
C GLU A 373 9.32 -1.13 -19.34
N ARG A 374 9.49 -2.45 -19.19
CA ARG A 374 10.28 -3.29 -20.09
C ARG A 374 9.38 -4.32 -20.78
N THR A 375 9.31 -4.29 -22.10
CA THR A 375 8.45 -5.21 -22.87
C THR A 375 9.06 -6.61 -22.89
N GLY A 376 8.28 -7.63 -22.54
CA GLY A 376 8.69 -9.03 -22.64
C GLY A 376 9.70 -9.50 -21.59
N VAL A 377 10.04 -8.65 -20.61
CA VAL A 377 10.95 -9.01 -19.51
C VAL A 377 10.11 -9.39 -18.28
N PRO A 378 10.14 -10.66 -17.83
CA PRO A 378 9.39 -11.03 -16.64
C PRO A 378 9.95 -10.35 -15.38
N GLY A 379 9.08 -9.79 -14.56
CA GLY A 379 9.48 -9.07 -13.36
C GLY A 379 8.36 -8.39 -12.62
N VAL A 380 8.75 -7.54 -11.66
CA VAL A 380 7.82 -6.75 -10.85
C VAL A 380 7.89 -5.29 -11.24
N VAL A 381 6.72 -4.65 -11.26
CA VAL A 381 6.57 -3.20 -11.32
C VAL A 381 5.83 -2.74 -10.07
N TYR A 382 6.31 -1.65 -9.46
CA TYR A 382 5.75 -1.11 -8.22
C TYR A 382 5.52 0.39 -8.35
N ASP A 383 4.25 0.77 -8.43
CA ASP A 383 3.80 2.15 -8.49
C ASP A 383 3.60 2.71 -7.08
N GLY A 384 4.42 3.69 -6.68
CA GLY A 384 4.22 4.47 -5.46
C GLY A 384 3.43 5.75 -5.74
N ILE A 385 2.17 5.80 -5.33
CA ILE A 385 1.24 6.91 -5.58
C ILE A 385 0.94 7.64 -4.27
N GLY A 386 1.94 8.40 -3.81
CA GLY A 386 1.81 9.24 -2.62
C GLY A 386 1.42 10.68 -2.96
N VAL A 387 0.27 11.12 -2.47
CA VAL A 387 -0.15 12.53 -2.56
C VAL A 387 -0.16 13.15 -1.16
N VAL A 388 0.72 14.13 -0.95
CA VAL A 388 0.94 14.74 0.37
C VAL A 388 -0.35 15.34 0.92
N GLY A 389 -0.72 14.95 2.15
CA GLY A 389 -1.94 15.41 2.81
C GLY A 389 -3.23 14.70 2.37
N ALA A 390 -3.13 13.66 1.54
CA ALA A 390 -4.27 12.87 1.11
C ALA A 390 -4.95 12.14 2.28
N ARG A 391 -6.24 11.89 2.09
CA ARG A 391 -7.10 11.05 2.93
C ARG A 391 -7.83 10.11 2.00
N ILE A 392 -8.17 8.91 2.48
CA ILE A 392 -8.90 7.91 1.68
C ILE A 392 -10.13 8.52 0.99
N ALA A 393 -10.93 9.31 1.71
CA ALA A 393 -12.19 9.87 1.24
C ALA A 393 -12.04 10.79 0.03
N ARG A 394 -10.85 11.39 -0.15
CA ARG A 394 -10.59 12.30 -1.27
C ARG A 394 -10.53 11.55 -2.60
N GLN A 395 -10.25 10.24 -2.61
CA GLN A 395 -10.31 9.40 -3.82
C GLN A 395 -11.69 9.49 -4.50
N LEU A 396 -12.75 9.68 -3.70
CA LEU A 396 -14.12 9.84 -4.20
C LEU A 396 -14.35 11.16 -4.95
N TRP A 397 -13.38 12.09 -4.95
CA TRP A 397 -13.44 13.35 -5.70
C TRP A 397 -12.90 13.22 -7.12
N ILE A 398 -12.24 12.11 -7.44
CA ILE A 398 -11.89 11.77 -8.82
C ILE A 398 -13.18 11.30 -9.50
N ASP A 399 -13.41 11.74 -10.74
CA ASP A 399 -14.55 11.27 -11.54
C ASP A 399 -14.57 9.74 -11.64
N GLU A 400 -15.74 9.14 -11.44
CA GLU A 400 -15.89 7.70 -11.26
C GLU A 400 -15.50 6.90 -12.49
N ALA A 401 -16.14 7.19 -13.62
CA ALA A 401 -15.90 6.51 -14.88
C ALA A 401 -14.47 6.72 -15.38
N HIS A 402 -13.94 7.94 -15.23
CA HIS A 402 -12.56 8.25 -15.57
C HIS A 402 -11.55 7.42 -14.75
N HIS A 403 -11.77 7.33 -13.44
CA HIS A 403 -10.87 6.57 -12.57
C HIS A 403 -10.95 5.07 -12.84
N GLU A 404 -12.17 4.54 -13.03
CA GLU A 404 -12.37 3.14 -13.38
C GLU A 404 -11.62 2.79 -14.67
N ALA A 405 -11.76 3.61 -15.72
CA ALA A 405 -11.03 3.43 -16.97
C ALA A 405 -9.52 3.49 -16.78
N ALA A 406 -9.03 4.43 -15.97
CA ALA A 406 -7.60 4.57 -15.67
C ALA A 406 -7.03 3.36 -14.91
N MET A 407 -7.76 2.83 -13.92
CA MET A 407 -7.34 1.64 -13.17
C MET A 407 -7.32 0.40 -14.06
N LYS A 408 -8.38 0.19 -14.88
CA LYS A 408 -8.44 -0.92 -15.84
C LYS A 408 -7.34 -0.86 -16.90
N ALA A 409 -7.01 0.34 -17.37
CA ALA A 409 -5.92 0.51 -18.33
C ALA A 409 -4.55 0.21 -17.72
N ARG A 410 -4.37 0.45 -16.42
CA ARG A 410 -3.13 0.16 -15.70
C ARG A 410 -2.98 -1.32 -15.32
N ASP A 411 -4.10 -1.97 -14.99
CA ASP A 411 -4.22 -3.40 -14.69
C ASP A 411 -3.24 -3.92 -13.61
N PRO A 412 -3.32 -3.42 -12.35
CA PRO A 412 -2.49 -3.92 -11.27
C PRO A 412 -2.98 -5.26 -10.71
N ASP A 413 -2.06 -6.16 -10.34
CA ASP A 413 -2.36 -7.42 -9.65
C ASP A 413 -2.64 -7.23 -8.16
N LEU A 414 -2.15 -6.12 -7.58
CA LEU A 414 -2.33 -5.77 -6.18
C LEU A 414 -2.52 -4.27 -6.01
N VAL A 415 -3.57 -3.88 -5.29
CA VAL A 415 -3.80 -2.51 -4.82
C VAL A 415 -3.63 -2.43 -3.31
N ILE A 416 -2.82 -1.48 -2.85
CA ILE A 416 -2.52 -1.23 -1.45
C ILE A 416 -2.99 0.17 -1.08
N PHE A 417 -3.73 0.31 0.02
CA PHE A 417 -4.14 1.60 0.57
C PHE A 417 -3.39 1.89 1.87
N THR A 418 -2.50 2.89 1.85
CA THR A 418 -1.71 3.36 3.00
C THR A 418 -2.11 4.79 3.36
N TYR A 419 -3.19 4.93 4.12
CA TYR A 419 -3.69 6.23 4.60
C TYR A 419 -3.99 6.16 6.10
N GLY A 420 -4.13 7.32 6.74
CA GLY A 420 -4.71 7.43 8.08
C GLY A 420 -4.04 8.50 8.94
N GLY A 421 -2.75 8.77 8.74
CA GLY A 421 -2.01 9.78 9.49
C GLY A 421 -2.66 11.16 9.39
N ASN A 422 -3.09 11.56 8.19
CA ASN A 422 -3.78 12.83 7.97
C ASN A 422 -5.19 12.90 8.59
N ALA A 423 -5.83 11.77 8.86
CA ALA A 423 -7.17 11.72 9.45
C ALA A 423 -7.15 11.91 10.98
N LEU A 424 -5.97 11.82 11.62
CA LEU A 424 -5.81 12.02 13.06
C LEU A 424 -6.28 13.40 13.54
N VAL A 425 -6.15 14.42 12.69
CA VAL A 425 -6.54 15.81 13.01
C VAL A 425 -7.94 16.19 12.54
N ASP A 426 -8.66 15.28 11.88
CA ASP A 426 -9.99 15.59 11.32
C ASP A 426 -11.07 15.63 12.41
N LYS A 427 -12.30 16.06 12.12
CA LYS A 427 -13.43 15.95 13.07
C LYS A 427 -14.40 14.83 12.71
N THR A 428 -14.05 14.02 11.72
CA THR A 428 -14.85 12.92 11.20
C THR A 428 -15.04 11.83 12.25
N SER A 429 -16.29 11.36 12.40
CA SER A 429 -16.61 10.23 13.26
C SER A 429 -16.01 8.93 12.70
N SER A 430 -15.76 7.94 13.55
CA SER A 430 -15.25 6.63 13.12
C SER A 430 -16.22 5.92 12.18
N ALA A 431 -17.52 6.11 12.35
CA ALA A 431 -18.55 5.58 11.46
C ALA A 431 -18.45 6.19 10.05
N SER A 432 -18.33 7.53 9.96
CA SER A 432 -18.12 8.22 8.68
C SER A 432 -16.80 7.84 8.04
N TYR A 433 -15.72 7.72 8.83
CA TYR A 433 -14.43 7.30 8.33
C TYR A 433 -14.44 5.84 7.81
N LYS A 434 -15.14 4.93 8.51
CA LYS A 434 -15.39 3.56 8.00
C LYS A 434 -16.16 3.60 6.69
N ALA A 435 -17.23 4.41 6.61
CA ALA A 435 -18.02 4.54 5.39
C ALA A 435 -17.20 5.06 4.21
N ASP A 436 -16.30 6.01 4.43
CA ASP A 436 -15.37 6.50 3.39
C ASP A 436 -14.44 5.39 2.88
N TYR A 437 -13.87 4.58 3.79
CA TYR A 437 -13.08 3.40 3.40
C TYR A 437 -13.91 2.43 2.56
N VAL A 438 -15.09 2.02 3.06
CA VAL A 438 -15.96 1.07 2.38
C VAL A 438 -16.32 1.57 0.97
N ALA A 439 -16.65 2.85 0.81
CA ALA A 439 -16.98 3.43 -0.49
C ALA A 439 -15.79 3.37 -1.47
N VAL A 440 -14.58 3.70 -1.01
CA VAL A 440 -13.37 3.64 -1.85
C VAL A 440 -13.02 2.19 -2.19
N LEU A 441 -13.03 1.28 -1.21
CA LEU A 441 -12.71 -0.13 -1.45
C LEU A 441 -13.68 -0.74 -2.47
N LYS A 442 -14.99 -0.49 -2.35
CA LYS A 442 -15.98 -0.96 -3.34
C LYS A 442 -15.69 -0.45 -4.74
N ARG A 443 -15.43 0.85 -4.90
CA ARG A 443 -15.10 1.46 -6.19
C ARG A 443 -13.88 0.79 -6.85
N TYR A 444 -12.84 0.46 -6.08
CA TYR A 444 -11.67 -0.24 -6.60
C TYR A 444 -11.94 -1.71 -6.90
N ARG A 445 -12.70 -2.42 -6.06
CA ARG A 445 -13.09 -3.81 -6.28
C ARG A 445 -13.98 -3.98 -7.52
N GLU A 446 -14.83 -2.99 -7.80
CA GLU A 446 -15.66 -2.95 -9.01
C GLU A 446 -14.84 -2.66 -10.27
N ALA A 447 -13.87 -1.74 -10.18
CA ALA A 447 -12.96 -1.43 -11.28
C ALA A 447 -11.98 -2.57 -11.59
N LEU A 448 -11.52 -3.28 -10.55
CA LEU A 448 -10.48 -4.30 -10.59
C LEU A 448 -10.93 -5.57 -9.83
N PRO A 449 -11.84 -6.37 -10.40
CA PRO A 449 -12.38 -7.54 -9.73
C PRO A 449 -11.33 -8.63 -9.45
N ASP A 450 -10.29 -8.72 -10.28
CA ASP A 450 -9.27 -9.76 -10.18
C ASP A 450 -8.07 -9.32 -9.34
N ALA A 451 -7.80 -8.02 -9.22
CA ALA A 451 -6.67 -7.52 -8.42
C ALA A 451 -6.83 -7.91 -6.95
N SER A 452 -5.77 -8.35 -6.29
CA SER A 452 -5.75 -8.46 -4.83
C SER A 452 -5.80 -7.08 -4.17
N CYS A 453 -6.27 -7.03 -2.93
CA CYS A 453 -6.45 -5.77 -2.19
C CYS A 453 -5.88 -5.88 -0.78
N VAL A 454 -5.13 -4.87 -0.35
CA VAL A 454 -4.60 -4.73 1.02
C VAL A 454 -4.89 -3.33 1.53
N VAL A 455 -5.40 -3.23 2.76
CA VAL A 455 -5.32 -1.99 3.54
C VAL A 455 -4.14 -2.11 4.49
N MET A 456 -3.18 -1.20 4.31
CA MET A 456 -2.03 -1.06 5.20
C MET A 456 -2.35 0.02 6.24
N SER A 457 -2.08 -0.26 7.51
CA SER A 457 -2.29 0.72 8.57
C SER A 457 -1.51 2.02 8.31
N PRO A 458 -1.91 3.16 8.91
CA PRO A 458 -0.99 4.26 9.11
C PRO A 458 0.25 3.81 9.91
N LEU A 459 1.31 4.61 9.84
CA LEU A 459 2.45 4.51 10.75
C LEU A 459 2.02 4.94 12.16
N ASP A 460 2.86 4.64 13.14
CA ASP A 460 2.71 5.25 14.46
C ASP A 460 2.94 6.77 14.41
N HIS A 461 2.16 7.48 15.20
CA HIS A 461 2.20 8.93 15.34
C HIS A 461 2.19 9.25 16.83
N ASP A 462 3.28 9.83 17.32
CA ASP A 462 3.42 10.15 18.74
C ASP A 462 3.24 11.63 19.02
N GLU A 463 2.84 11.92 20.25
CA GLU A 463 2.99 13.23 20.88
C GLU A 463 3.98 13.16 22.04
N ARG A 464 4.57 14.30 22.39
CA ARG A 464 5.41 14.41 23.59
C ARG A 464 4.54 14.27 24.82
N TYR A 465 4.85 13.29 25.67
CA TYR A 465 4.10 13.04 26.89
C TYR A 465 5.06 12.76 28.07
N GLY A 466 5.08 13.67 29.05
CA GLY A 466 6.03 13.60 30.16
C GLY A 466 7.48 13.67 29.68
N ARG A 467 8.26 12.62 29.96
CA ARG A 467 9.65 12.48 29.52
C ARG A 467 9.83 11.67 28.23
N GLY A 468 8.77 11.03 27.75
CA GLY A 468 8.80 10.16 26.57
C GLY A 468 7.83 10.63 25.50
N TYR A 469 7.45 9.67 24.66
CA TYR A 469 6.54 9.85 23.55
C TYR A 469 5.38 8.87 23.68
N ARG A 470 4.20 9.24 23.21
CA ARG A 470 3.01 8.38 23.30
C ARG A 470 2.21 8.46 22.01
N THR A 471 1.71 7.31 21.56
CA THR A 471 0.85 7.21 20.40
C THR A 471 -0.40 8.05 20.57
N VAL A 472 -0.76 8.79 19.53
CA VAL A 472 -2.00 9.57 19.48
C VAL A 472 -3.17 8.62 19.61
N ALA A 473 -3.93 8.71 20.70
CA ALA A 473 -5.01 7.79 21.06
C ALA A 473 -6.01 7.48 19.93
N ARG A 474 -6.30 8.48 19.08
CA ARG A 474 -7.22 8.30 17.96
C ARG A 474 -6.71 7.31 16.91
N LEU A 475 -5.40 7.10 16.80
CA LEU A 475 -4.79 6.20 15.83
C LEU A 475 -5.37 4.79 15.95
N HIS A 476 -5.50 4.25 17.16
CA HIS A 476 -6.08 2.93 17.41
C HIS A 476 -7.51 2.82 16.89
N LEU A 477 -8.33 3.86 17.11
CA LEU A 477 -9.70 3.88 16.65
C LEU A 477 -9.78 3.87 15.12
N LEU A 478 -8.91 4.64 14.44
CA LEU A 478 -8.82 4.64 12.98
C LEU A 478 -8.34 3.27 12.45
N MET A 479 -7.32 2.67 13.07
CA MET A 479 -6.79 1.37 12.66
C MET A 479 -7.84 0.26 12.81
N LYS A 480 -8.59 0.23 13.92
CA LYS A 480 -9.68 -0.74 14.10
C LYS A 480 -10.68 -0.66 12.95
N VAL A 481 -11.18 0.54 12.65
CA VAL A 481 -12.20 0.68 11.61
C VAL A 481 -11.66 0.46 10.20
N GLN A 482 -10.38 0.74 9.95
CA GLN A 482 -9.71 0.39 8.69
C GLN A 482 -9.62 -1.11 8.51
N ARG A 483 -9.18 -1.84 9.55
CA ARG A 483 -9.11 -3.29 9.55
C ARG A 483 -10.48 -3.92 9.31
N GLU A 484 -11.51 -3.46 10.02
CA GLU A 484 -12.88 -3.92 9.80
C GLU A 484 -13.34 -3.65 8.36
N ALA A 485 -13.15 -2.43 7.86
CA ALA A 485 -13.54 -2.09 6.49
C ALA A 485 -12.80 -2.94 5.44
N ALA A 486 -11.52 -3.22 5.65
CA ALA A 486 -10.71 -4.05 4.77
C ALA A 486 -11.29 -5.47 4.67
N LEU A 487 -11.41 -6.15 5.82
CA LEU A 487 -11.82 -7.55 5.89
C LEU A 487 -13.28 -7.74 5.43
N GLU A 488 -14.17 -6.81 5.77
CA GLU A 488 -15.58 -6.83 5.33
C GLU A 488 -15.76 -6.62 3.82
N ASN A 489 -14.77 -6.05 3.11
CA ASN A 489 -14.85 -5.72 1.69
C ASN A 489 -13.85 -6.50 0.82
N GLY A 490 -13.41 -7.67 1.29
CA GLY A 490 -12.58 -8.58 0.50
C GLY A 490 -11.15 -8.09 0.28
N CYS A 491 -10.63 -7.28 1.21
CA CYS A 491 -9.23 -6.88 1.27
C CYS A 491 -8.54 -7.55 2.47
N ALA A 492 -7.26 -7.85 2.33
CA ALA A 492 -6.41 -8.23 3.44
C ALA A 492 -6.01 -6.99 4.27
N TRP A 493 -5.54 -7.23 5.49
CA TRP A 493 -5.06 -6.19 6.41
C TRP A 493 -3.58 -6.39 6.71
N PHE A 494 -2.80 -5.31 6.72
CA PHE A 494 -1.41 -5.35 7.19
C PHE A 494 -1.13 -4.17 8.12
N SER A 495 -0.74 -4.45 9.36
CA SER A 495 -0.40 -3.43 10.35
C SER A 495 1.08 -3.10 10.29
N ILE A 496 1.43 -2.08 9.49
CA ILE A 496 2.80 -1.55 9.50
C ILE A 496 3.11 -0.87 10.85
N TYR A 497 2.08 -0.39 11.56
CA TYR A 497 2.17 0.09 12.94
C TYR A 497 2.69 -1.00 13.90
N ASP A 498 2.12 -2.22 13.84
CA ASP A 498 2.59 -3.32 14.67
C ASP A 498 4.00 -3.77 14.25
N ALA A 499 4.30 -3.76 12.94
CA ALA A 499 5.64 -4.04 12.44
C ALA A 499 6.70 -3.05 12.98
N MET A 500 6.34 -1.78 13.19
CA MET A 500 7.21 -0.78 13.82
C MET A 500 7.47 -1.05 15.31
N GLY A 501 6.54 -1.74 15.99
CA GLY A 501 6.59 -2.01 17.42
C GLY A 501 5.38 -1.48 18.22
N GLY A 502 4.33 -1.02 17.53
CA GLY A 502 3.09 -0.55 18.15
C GLY A 502 3.29 0.75 18.93
N ASP A 503 2.71 0.82 20.14
CA ASP A 503 2.65 2.06 20.92
C ASP A 503 4.02 2.68 21.22
N GLY A 504 4.14 3.98 20.96
CA GLY A 504 5.34 4.76 21.18
C GLY A 504 6.53 4.34 20.29
N SER A 505 6.27 3.59 19.21
CA SER A 505 7.31 3.06 18.34
C SER A 505 7.96 4.16 17.52
N ILE A 506 7.21 5.15 17.02
CA ILE A 506 7.81 6.26 16.25
C ILE A 506 8.70 7.14 17.14
N GLY A 507 8.32 7.35 18.41
CA GLY A 507 9.15 8.00 19.41
C GLY A 507 10.41 7.21 19.73
N ALA A 508 10.30 5.88 19.87
CA ALA A 508 11.46 5.00 20.03
C ALA A 508 12.39 5.05 18.80
N TRP A 509 11.82 5.08 17.59
CA TRP A 509 12.55 5.24 16.33
C TRP A 509 13.24 6.61 16.22
N PHE A 510 12.63 7.66 16.78
CA PHE A 510 13.22 8.99 16.85
C PHE A 510 14.41 9.02 17.81
N GLU A 511 14.36 8.30 18.94
CA GLU A 511 15.45 8.22 19.92
C GLU A 511 16.58 7.25 19.52
N ALA A 512 16.32 6.34 18.59
CA ALA A 512 17.26 5.33 18.18
C ALA A 512 18.52 5.89 17.50
N THR A 513 19.60 5.10 17.49
CA THR A 513 20.83 5.39 16.75
C THR A 513 21.17 4.23 15.82
N PRO A 514 21.15 4.42 14.48
CA PRO A 514 20.76 5.64 13.78
C PRO A 514 19.27 5.99 13.97
N ARG A 515 18.92 7.26 13.75
CA ARG A 515 17.51 7.71 13.84
C ARG A 515 16.69 7.15 12.68
N LEU A 516 15.54 6.57 13.01
CA LEU A 516 14.61 5.98 12.04
C LEU A 516 13.36 6.85 11.83
N ALA A 517 13.15 7.88 12.64
CA ALA A 517 12.04 8.83 12.51
C ALA A 517 12.51 10.29 12.55
N GLU A 518 11.68 11.16 11.96
CA GLU A 518 11.85 12.61 11.99
C GLU A 518 11.33 13.22 13.30
N GLY A 519 11.72 14.46 13.59
CA GLY A 519 11.40 15.14 14.84
C GLY A 519 9.95 15.57 15.01
N ASP A 520 9.12 15.38 13.99
CA ASP A 520 7.67 15.58 14.05
C ASP A 520 6.91 14.39 14.61
N LEU A 521 7.61 13.27 14.90
CA LEU A 521 7.05 12.05 15.48
C LEU A 521 5.92 11.43 14.63
N ALA A 522 5.98 11.63 13.31
CA ALA A 522 5.00 11.09 12.37
C ALA A 522 5.67 10.53 11.11
N HIS A 523 6.70 11.21 10.60
CA HIS A 523 7.37 10.78 9.38
C HIS A 523 8.63 9.96 9.68
N PRO A 524 8.88 8.90 8.90
CA PRO A 524 10.12 8.13 9.00
C PRO A 524 11.29 8.92 8.39
N SER A 525 12.50 8.67 8.89
CA SER A 525 13.73 9.11 8.21
C SER A 525 13.95 8.33 6.91
N ALA A 526 14.97 8.68 6.13
CA ALA A 526 15.34 7.89 4.95
C ALA A 526 15.66 6.42 5.31
N ALA A 527 16.34 6.20 6.44
CA ALA A 527 16.65 4.87 6.93
C ALA A 527 15.39 4.14 7.42
N GLY A 528 14.54 4.82 8.21
CA GLY A 528 13.26 4.24 8.65
C GLY A 528 12.34 3.88 7.47
N SER A 529 12.30 4.71 6.43
CA SER A 529 11.52 4.43 5.23
C SER A 529 11.97 3.14 4.55
N ARG A 530 13.29 2.86 4.50
CA ARG A 530 13.81 1.59 3.97
C ARG A 530 13.36 0.41 4.82
N VAL A 531 13.47 0.53 6.15
CA VAL A 531 13.00 -0.50 7.10
C VAL A 531 11.53 -0.83 6.87
N LEU A 532 10.66 0.17 6.72
CA LEU A 532 9.24 -0.04 6.48
C LEU A 532 8.98 -0.82 5.17
N GLY A 533 9.71 -0.49 4.10
CA GLY A 533 9.63 -1.23 2.84
C GLY A 533 10.13 -2.67 2.97
N SER A 534 11.17 -2.91 3.79
CA SER A 534 11.65 -4.25 4.11
C SER A 534 10.63 -5.06 4.92
N PHE A 535 9.96 -4.47 5.90
CA PHE A 535 8.88 -5.15 6.62
C PHE A 535 7.75 -5.55 5.69
N TRP A 536 7.34 -4.65 4.79
CA TRP A 536 6.33 -4.96 3.79
C TRP A 536 6.74 -6.11 2.86
N TYR A 537 7.96 -6.06 2.32
CA TYR A 537 8.51 -7.14 1.49
C TYR A 537 8.52 -8.48 2.23
N LYS A 538 9.03 -8.52 3.46
CA LYS A 538 9.12 -9.75 4.24
C LYS A 538 7.73 -10.32 4.57
N ALA A 539 6.75 -9.47 4.89
CA ALA A 539 5.37 -9.89 5.09
C ALA A 539 4.74 -10.50 3.82
N LEU A 540 5.02 -9.93 2.65
CA LEU A 540 4.64 -10.51 1.36
C LEU A 540 5.29 -11.88 1.13
N MET A 541 6.58 -12.03 1.43
CA MET A 541 7.29 -13.31 1.26
C MET A 541 6.76 -14.39 2.18
N LYS A 542 6.45 -14.05 3.44
CA LYS A 542 5.80 -14.96 4.39
C LYS A 542 4.45 -15.45 3.88
N GLY A 543 3.58 -14.53 3.45
CA GLY A 543 2.27 -14.88 2.93
C GLY A 543 2.35 -15.71 1.64
N PHE A 544 3.28 -15.38 0.74
CA PHE A 544 3.51 -16.14 -0.49
C PHE A 544 4.00 -17.57 -0.20
N ALA A 545 4.92 -17.73 0.74
CA ALA A 545 5.37 -19.05 1.20
C ALA A 545 4.22 -19.89 1.76
N GLY A 546 3.35 -19.28 2.57
CA GLY A 546 2.14 -19.92 3.10
C GLY A 546 1.17 -20.35 2.00
N TRP A 547 0.94 -19.49 1.01
CA TRP A 547 0.09 -19.78 -0.13
C TRP A 547 0.63 -20.94 -0.99
N ILE A 548 1.94 -20.98 -1.26
CA ILE A 548 2.60 -22.10 -1.96
C ILE A 548 2.44 -23.39 -1.15
N ALA A 549 2.66 -23.35 0.17
CA ALA A 549 2.52 -24.52 1.03
C ALA A 549 1.10 -25.09 1.02
N ALA A 550 0.08 -24.21 1.05
CA ALA A 550 -1.32 -24.61 0.94
C ALA A 550 -1.64 -25.25 -0.42
N ARG A 551 -1.10 -24.70 -1.52
CA ARG A 551 -1.21 -25.30 -2.87
C ARG A 551 -0.56 -26.69 -2.96
N LYS A 552 0.62 -26.87 -2.37
CA LYS A 552 1.30 -28.18 -2.29
C LYS A 552 0.46 -29.20 -1.53
N ALA A 553 -0.04 -28.84 -0.35
CA ALA A 553 -0.88 -29.71 0.47
C ALA A 553 -2.16 -30.14 -0.26
N ALA A 554 -2.80 -29.21 -0.98
CA ALA A 554 -3.99 -29.51 -1.80
C ALA A 554 -3.68 -30.46 -2.96
N ALA A 555 -2.52 -30.32 -3.62
CA ALA A 555 -2.09 -31.19 -4.70
C ALA A 555 -1.79 -32.63 -4.23
N GLU A 556 -1.29 -32.80 -3.01
CA GLU A 556 -0.99 -34.08 -2.37
C GLU A 556 -2.22 -34.80 -1.80
N GLY A 557 -3.43 -34.23 -1.96
CA GLY A 557 -4.68 -34.82 -1.46
C GLY A 557 -4.95 -34.54 0.02
N GLY A 558 -4.18 -33.64 0.64
CA GLY A 558 -4.49 -33.09 1.96
C GLY A 558 -5.65 -32.11 1.88
N ALA A 559 -6.67 -32.29 2.73
CA ALA A 559 -7.68 -31.26 2.94
C ALA A 559 -6.97 -29.98 3.42
N ALA A 560 -7.19 -28.86 2.72
CA ALA A 560 -6.73 -27.56 3.17
C ALA A 560 -7.26 -27.27 4.59
N PRO A 561 -6.46 -26.67 5.49
CA PRO A 561 -6.93 -26.27 6.82
C PRO A 561 -7.99 -25.17 6.76
#